data_AF-M2SZ99-F1
#
_entry.id   AF-M2SZ99-F1
#
_cell.length_a   1.000
_cell.length_b   1.000
_cell.length_c   1.000
_cell.angle_alpha   90.00
_cell.angle_beta   90.00
_cell.angle_gamma   90.00
#
_symmetry.space_group_name_H-M   'P 1'
#
loop_
_entity.id
_entity.type
_entity.pdbx_description
1 polymer ?
#
loop_
_entity_poly.entity_id
_entity_poly.type
_entity_poly.pdbx_seq_one_letter_code
_entity_poly.pdbx_strand_id
1 'polypeptide(L)'
;MFFRYYVSDFGRTWGFLNDYLDSPNAPAHITFGIEAVSLAFLSHQVSSQTARNLGRRKYCEVLRSINALLQTPGAAQAKSTFEGALLLDLFEKLSKSASAIGDDKHTHVAGAFALVKLRGVESFTTQEIAAVTGLSLNGTLTALSTGRATDIIIRQIRHHATQFLDTSDPKWKLTGLILEATGLAASVLHGTITSAEKISRNNYLDTELTAIADSASPFWTYISHPFPNADPNLHHLSLTHRSPNVEHPPPNPDPPL
;
A
#
# COMPACT_ATOMS: atom_id res chain seq x y z
N MET A 1 -15.21 11.74 -0.79
CA MET A 1 -14.93 10.79 -1.90
C MET A 1 -13.74 9.90 -1.56
N PHE A 2 -12.54 10.46 -1.33
CA PHE A 2 -11.33 9.70 -1.02
C PHE A 2 -11.47 8.73 0.17
N PHE A 3 -11.92 9.18 1.35
CA PHE A 3 -12.13 8.28 2.49
C PHE A 3 -13.09 7.13 2.18
N ARG A 4 -14.26 7.47 1.60
CA ARG A 4 -15.31 6.49 1.28
C ARG A 4 -14.92 5.44 0.24
N TYR A 5 -14.21 5.84 -0.82
CA TYR A 5 -13.97 4.96 -1.98
C TYR A 5 -12.52 4.45 -2.07
N TYR A 6 -11.59 5.05 -1.34
CA TYR A 6 -10.20 4.63 -1.34
C TYR A 6 -9.80 4.04 0.01
N VAL A 7 -10.00 4.78 1.11
CA VAL A 7 -9.60 4.32 2.45
C VAL A 7 -10.44 3.13 2.91
N SER A 8 -11.75 3.16 2.68
CA SER A 8 -12.64 2.05 3.05
C SER A 8 -12.49 0.80 2.17
N ASP A 9 -12.26 0.97 0.86
CA ASP A 9 -12.27 -0.14 -0.11
C ASP A 9 -10.88 -0.78 -0.32
N PHE A 10 -9.78 -0.03 -0.26
CA PHE A 10 -8.41 -0.54 -0.52
C PHE A 10 -7.67 -1.03 0.75
N GLY A 11 -8.39 -1.18 1.85
CA GLY A 11 -8.01 -2.01 2.99
C GLY A 11 -7.28 -1.30 4.14
N ARG A 12 -7.02 -2.09 5.19
CA ARG A 12 -6.50 -1.66 6.50
C ARG A 12 -5.21 -0.83 6.44
N THR A 13 -4.45 -0.87 5.34
CA THR A 13 -3.20 -0.13 5.15
C THR A 13 -3.36 1.37 5.42
N TRP A 14 -4.47 1.96 4.97
CA TRP A 14 -4.75 3.39 5.13
C TRP A 14 -5.70 3.68 6.29
N GLY A 15 -6.02 2.68 7.12
CA GLY A 15 -6.97 2.80 8.22
C GLY A 15 -6.56 3.83 9.27
N PHE A 16 -5.25 4.09 9.41
CA PHE A 16 -4.72 5.12 10.30
C PHE A 16 -5.22 6.54 9.96
N LEU A 17 -5.66 6.79 8.72
CA LEU A 17 -6.20 8.10 8.33
C LEU A 17 -7.50 8.44 9.05
N ASN A 18 -8.22 7.43 9.57
CA ASN A 18 -9.42 7.67 10.36
C ASN A 18 -9.12 8.40 11.68
N ASP A 19 -7.92 8.25 12.25
CA ASP A 19 -7.49 8.98 13.45
C ASP A 19 -7.44 10.50 13.22
N TYR A 20 -7.36 10.93 11.95
CA TYR A 20 -7.21 12.32 11.54
C TYR A 20 -8.47 12.92 10.92
N LEU A 21 -9.50 12.11 10.67
CA LEU A 21 -10.76 12.59 10.13
C LEU A 21 -11.42 13.53 11.14
N ASP A 22 -11.69 14.77 10.72
CA ASP A 22 -12.29 15.83 11.54
C ASP A 22 -11.52 16.18 12.83
N SER A 23 -10.25 15.77 12.94
CA SER A 23 -9.41 16.05 14.11
C SER A 23 -8.88 17.49 14.04
N PRO A 24 -9.23 18.39 14.99
CA PRO A 24 -8.72 19.76 15.01
C PRO A 24 -7.22 19.82 15.34
N ASN A 25 -6.64 18.73 15.85
CA ASN A 25 -5.25 18.62 16.28
C ASN A 25 -4.38 17.82 15.29
N ALA A 26 -4.87 17.56 14.08
CA ALA A 26 -4.09 16.85 13.06
C ALA A 26 -2.81 17.65 12.71
N PRO A 27 -1.62 17.02 12.70
CA PRO A 27 -0.39 17.68 12.30
C PRO A 27 -0.50 18.25 10.89
N ALA A 28 0.10 19.42 10.65
CA ALA A 28 -0.04 20.14 9.37
C ALA A 28 0.33 19.28 8.15
N HIS A 29 1.42 18.51 8.22
CA HIS A 29 1.85 17.64 7.13
C HIS A 29 0.85 16.50 6.85
N ILE A 30 0.11 16.03 7.85
CA ILE A 30 -0.95 15.04 7.67
C ILE A 30 -2.14 15.68 6.96
N THR A 31 -2.58 16.85 7.41
CA THR A 31 -3.69 17.59 6.79
C THR A 31 -3.39 17.90 5.33
N PHE A 32 -2.22 18.46 5.03
CA PHE A 32 -1.80 18.71 3.64
C PHE A 32 -1.68 17.42 2.84
N GLY A 33 -1.27 16.31 3.47
CA GLY A 33 -1.14 15.01 2.83
C GLY A 33 -2.49 14.44 2.42
N ILE A 34 -3.46 14.46 3.32
CA ILE A 34 -4.84 14.04 3.08
C ILE A 34 -5.46 14.87 1.95
N GLU A 35 -5.28 16.20 1.98
CA GLU A 35 -5.75 17.09 0.91
C GLU A 35 -5.10 16.75 -0.43
N ALA A 36 -3.78 16.55 -0.44
CA ALA A 36 -3.04 16.21 -1.66
C ALA A 36 -3.54 14.92 -2.30
N VAL A 37 -3.63 13.82 -1.53
CA VAL A 37 -4.09 12.52 -2.05
C VAL A 37 -5.56 12.54 -2.44
N SER A 38 -6.39 13.29 -1.70
CA SER A 38 -7.81 13.47 -2.04
C SER A 38 -7.99 14.19 -3.37
N LEU A 39 -7.18 15.23 -3.62
CA LEU A 39 -7.21 15.99 -4.86
C LEU A 39 -6.61 15.20 -6.04
N ALA A 40 -5.56 14.40 -5.80
CA ALA A 40 -5.03 13.48 -6.80
C ALA A 40 -6.07 12.43 -7.19
N PHE A 41 -6.73 11.82 -6.21
CA PHE A 41 -7.81 10.87 -6.43
C PHE A 41 -8.97 11.50 -7.20
N LEU A 42 -9.43 12.69 -6.79
CA LEU A 42 -10.48 13.42 -7.50
C LEU A 42 -10.07 13.74 -8.95
N SER A 43 -8.84 14.24 -9.16
CA SER A 43 -8.32 14.52 -10.49
C SER A 43 -8.34 13.29 -11.39
N HIS A 44 -8.02 12.11 -10.85
CA HIS A 44 -8.09 10.85 -11.58
C HIS A 44 -9.53 10.47 -11.93
N GLN A 45 -10.48 10.63 -11.00
CA GLN A 45 -11.89 10.25 -11.20
C GLN A 45 -12.61 11.12 -12.23
N VAL A 46 -12.32 12.44 -12.27
CA VAL A 46 -13.07 13.38 -13.14
C VAL A 46 -12.19 14.10 -14.15
N SER A 47 -10.95 13.65 -14.36
CA SER A 47 -9.97 14.26 -15.27
C SER A 47 -9.73 15.77 -15.05
N SER A 48 -9.87 16.27 -13.81
CA SER A 48 -9.76 17.70 -13.50
C SER A 48 -8.30 18.17 -13.38
N GLN A 49 -7.87 19.06 -14.27
CA GLN A 49 -6.55 19.68 -14.21
C GLN A 49 -6.40 20.65 -13.03
N THR A 50 -7.48 21.35 -12.64
CA THR A 50 -7.49 22.22 -11.47
C THR A 50 -7.24 21.43 -10.19
N ALA A 51 -7.92 20.29 -10.02
CA ALA A 51 -7.69 19.39 -8.90
C ALA A 51 -6.25 18.87 -8.88
N ARG A 52 -5.70 18.51 -10.06
CA ARG A 52 -4.30 18.09 -10.20
C ARG A 52 -3.32 19.16 -9.71
N ASN A 53 -3.50 20.40 -10.17
CA ASN A 53 -2.62 21.52 -9.83
C ASN A 53 -2.71 21.87 -8.34
N LEU A 54 -3.92 21.84 -7.76
CA LEU A 54 -4.08 22.07 -6.32
C LEU A 54 -3.47 20.92 -5.50
N GLY A 55 -3.66 19.67 -5.92
CA GLY A 55 -3.05 18.51 -5.26
C GLY A 55 -1.53 18.59 -5.23
N ARG A 56 -0.90 18.99 -6.36
CA ARG A 56 0.55 19.23 -6.42
C ARG A 56 1.03 20.32 -5.46
N ARG A 57 0.28 21.42 -5.33
CA ARG A 57 0.61 22.46 -4.35
C ARG A 57 0.59 21.91 -2.93
N LYS A 58 -0.45 21.16 -2.56
CA LYS A 58 -0.57 20.53 -1.24
C LYS A 58 0.54 19.51 -1.00
N TYR A 59 0.89 18.69 -1.98
CA TYR A 59 2.05 17.80 -1.92
C TYR A 59 3.35 18.55 -1.59
N CYS A 60 3.60 19.70 -2.23
CA CYS A 60 4.77 20.53 -1.88
C CYS A 60 4.73 21.06 -0.44
N GLU A 61 3.55 21.42 0.07
CA GLU A 61 3.40 21.82 1.48
C GLU A 61 3.72 20.67 2.45
N VAL A 62 3.31 19.44 2.14
CA VAL A 62 3.68 18.24 2.91
C VAL A 62 5.19 18.08 2.94
N LEU A 63 5.86 18.14 1.78
CA LEU A 63 7.32 18.01 1.70
C LEU A 63 8.04 19.04 2.55
N ARG A 64 7.64 20.32 2.45
CA ARG A 64 8.23 21.40 3.26
C ARG A 64 8.00 21.16 4.75
N SER A 65 6.78 20.78 5.13
CA SER A 65 6.42 20.56 6.52
C SER A 65 7.18 19.37 7.13
N ILE A 66 7.30 18.25 6.42
CA ILE A 66 8.10 17.09 6.87
C ILE A 66 9.58 17.44 6.95
N ASN A 67 10.14 18.12 5.94
CA ASN A 67 11.56 18.50 5.96
C ASN A 67 11.91 19.43 7.13
N ALA A 68 11.01 20.36 7.47
CA ALA A 68 11.16 21.22 8.64
C ALA A 68 11.03 20.41 9.95
N LEU A 69 10.05 19.50 10.01
CA LEU A 69 9.82 18.64 11.17
C LEU A 69 11.03 17.75 11.46
N LEU A 70 11.66 17.19 10.42
CA LEU A 70 12.86 16.34 10.52
C LEU A 70 14.10 17.07 11.08
N GLN A 71 14.09 18.40 11.18
CA GLN A 71 15.15 19.15 11.88
C GLN A 71 15.02 19.06 13.41
N THR A 72 13.90 18.55 13.92
CA THR A 72 13.66 18.42 15.36
C THR A 72 14.11 17.04 15.85
N PRO A 73 14.87 16.95 16.97
CA PRO A 73 15.26 15.67 17.55
C PRO A 73 14.05 14.76 17.84
N GLY A 74 14.16 13.48 17.51
CA GLY A 74 13.10 12.48 17.73
C GLY A 74 11.96 12.51 16.71
N ALA A 75 11.84 13.56 15.88
CA ALA A 75 10.75 13.68 14.92
C ALA A 75 10.77 12.57 13.85
N ALA A 76 11.94 12.07 13.46
CA ALA A 76 12.08 10.95 12.53
C ALA A 76 11.48 9.63 13.07
N GLN A 77 11.34 9.50 14.38
CA GLN A 77 10.76 8.31 15.03
C GLN A 77 9.27 8.46 15.29
N ALA A 78 8.69 9.64 15.07
CA ALA A 78 7.28 9.89 15.33
C ALA A 78 6.37 9.16 14.31
N LYS A 79 5.27 8.59 14.81
CA LYS A 79 4.22 7.95 14.00
C LYS A 79 3.75 8.86 12.85
N SER A 80 3.44 10.12 13.16
CA SER A 80 2.93 11.06 12.16
C SER A 80 3.94 11.38 11.06
N THR A 81 5.25 11.37 11.33
CA THR A 81 6.27 11.59 10.30
C THR A 81 6.28 10.44 9.29
N PHE A 82 6.19 9.20 9.79
CA PHE A 82 6.07 8.00 8.96
C PHE A 82 4.80 8.04 8.10
N GLU A 83 3.65 8.35 8.70
CA GLU A 83 2.37 8.46 8.00
C GLU A 83 2.37 9.56 6.93
N GLY A 84 3.02 10.69 7.21
CA GLY A 84 3.27 11.73 6.22
C GLY A 84 4.05 11.24 5.01
N ALA A 85 5.11 10.45 5.23
CA ALA A 85 5.88 9.84 4.15
C ALA A 85 5.04 8.84 3.32
N LEU A 86 4.14 8.08 3.96
CA LEU A 86 3.20 7.21 3.25
C LEU A 86 2.23 8.01 2.37
N LEU A 87 1.73 9.16 2.85
CA LEU A 87 0.86 10.03 2.06
C LEU A 87 1.56 10.64 0.84
N LEU A 88 2.86 10.97 0.95
CA LEU A 88 3.68 11.40 -0.20
C LEU A 88 3.79 10.28 -1.25
N ASP A 89 4.10 9.06 -0.83
CA ASP A 89 4.17 7.88 -1.70
C ASP A 89 2.82 7.59 -2.38
N LEU A 90 1.71 7.69 -1.65
CA LEU A 90 0.37 7.52 -2.22
C LEU A 90 0.03 8.61 -3.25
N PHE A 91 0.32 9.87 -2.93
CA PHE A 91 0.08 10.98 -3.85
C PHE A 91 0.74 10.74 -5.20
N GLU A 92 2.00 10.30 -5.17
CA GLU A 92 2.75 10.01 -6.37
C GLU A 92 2.15 8.88 -7.18
N LYS A 93 1.70 7.79 -6.53
CA LYS A 93 1.02 6.68 -7.22
C LYS A 93 -0.26 7.13 -7.91
N LEU A 94 -1.04 7.99 -7.27
CA LEU A 94 -2.30 8.51 -7.81
C LEU A 94 -2.09 9.57 -8.90
N SER A 95 -1.00 10.34 -8.83
CA SER A 95 -0.75 11.48 -9.72
C SER A 95 0.05 11.13 -10.97
N LYS A 96 0.62 9.92 -11.05
CA LYS A 96 1.43 9.48 -12.19
C LYS A 96 0.54 9.14 -13.39
N SER A 97 0.91 9.64 -14.57
CA SER A 97 0.46 9.06 -15.85
C SER A 97 1.34 7.84 -16.17
N ALA A 98 0.79 6.86 -16.89
CA ALA A 98 1.50 5.64 -17.29
C ALA A 98 2.82 5.87 -18.07
N SER A 99 3.05 7.09 -18.58
CA SER A 99 4.14 7.44 -19.49
C SER A 99 5.38 8.06 -18.84
N ALA A 100 5.33 8.53 -17.58
CA ALA A 100 6.50 9.16 -16.96
C ALA A 100 7.38 8.08 -16.32
N ILE A 101 8.43 7.61 -17.00
CA ILE A 101 9.47 6.69 -16.46
C ILE A 101 10.74 7.48 -16.18
N GLY A 102 10.99 7.80 -14.90
CA GLY A 102 12.22 8.42 -14.42
C GLY A 102 12.62 7.82 -13.07
N ASP A 103 13.90 7.90 -12.72
CA ASP A 103 14.51 7.23 -11.56
C ASP A 103 14.07 7.80 -10.20
N ASP A 104 13.53 9.03 -10.16
CA ASP A 104 13.07 9.69 -8.92
C ASP A 104 11.82 9.05 -8.30
N LYS A 105 11.24 8.05 -8.99
CA LYS A 105 9.94 7.43 -8.72
C LYS A 105 9.75 6.76 -7.37
N HIS A 106 10.82 6.48 -6.65
CA HIS A 106 10.83 5.63 -5.47
C HIS A 106 11.51 6.28 -4.26
N THR A 107 11.82 7.57 -4.35
CA THR A 107 12.53 8.32 -3.30
C THR A 107 11.75 8.34 -1.98
N HIS A 108 10.42 8.48 -2.00
CA HIS A 108 9.61 8.44 -0.76
C HIS A 108 9.43 7.04 -0.20
N VAL A 109 9.44 5.99 -1.02
CA VAL A 109 9.49 4.60 -0.52
C VAL A 109 10.80 4.39 0.24
N ALA A 110 11.93 4.83 -0.31
CA ALA A 110 13.22 4.77 0.36
C ALA A 110 13.25 5.64 1.64
N GLY A 111 12.68 6.84 1.59
CA GLY A 111 12.54 7.73 2.75
C GLY A 111 11.71 7.10 3.86
N ALA A 112 10.56 6.50 3.53
CA ALA A 112 9.73 5.79 4.49
C ALA A 112 10.46 4.59 5.11
N PHE A 113 11.23 3.82 4.34
CA PHE A 113 12.09 2.76 4.90
C PHE A 113 13.19 3.32 5.81
N ALA A 114 13.76 4.48 5.51
CA ALA A 114 14.72 5.13 6.39
C ALA A 114 14.09 5.50 7.74
N LEU A 115 12.85 6.00 7.75
CA LEU A 115 12.09 6.27 8.98
C LEU A 115 11.82 4.98 9.77
N VAL A 116 11.45 3.89 9.10
CA VAL A 116 11.28 2.58 9.75
C VAL A 116 12.58 2.12 10.41
N LYS A 117 13.72 2.26 9.71
CA LYS A 117 15.05 1.90 10.25
C LYS A 117 15.42 2.75 11.47
N LEU A 118 15.17 4.06 11.42
CA LEU A 118 15.48 5.00 12.51
C LEU A 118 14.60 4.78 13.74
N ARG A 119 13.33 4.40 13.54
CA ARG A 119 12.38 4.09 14.61
C ARG A 119 12.59 2.69 15.19
N GLY A 120 13.07 1.76 14.36
CA GLY A 120 13.21 0.34 14.68
C GLY A 120 11.92 -0.43 14.38
N VAL A 121 12.03 -1.55 13.66
CA VAL A 121 10.87 -2.36 13.22
C VAL A 121 10.03 -2.85 14.40
N GLU A 122 10.69 -3.30 15.47
CA GLU A 122 10.03 -3.84 16.67
C GLU A 122 9.16 -2.81 17.41
N SER A 123 9.33 -1.51 17.12
CA SER A 123 8.56 -0.44 17.75
C SER A 123 7.18 -0.20 17.12
N PHE A 124 6.88 -0.87 15.99
CA PHE A 124 5.59 -0.74 15.31
C PHE A 124 4.53 -1.58 16.01
N THR A 125 3.40 -0.95 16.28
CA THR A 125 2.28 -1.54 17.03
C THR A 125 1.27 -2.26 16.14
N THR A 126 0.34 -2.98 16.74
CA THR A 126 -0.80 -3.62 16.06
C THR A 126 -1.57 -2.63 15.17
N GLN A 127 -1.73 -1.38 15.61
CA GLN A 127 -2.45 -0.33 14.88
C GLN A 127 -1.68 0.15 13.63
N GLU A 128 -0.36 0.01 13.62
CA GLU A 128 0.50 0.49 12.55
C GLU A 128 0.93 -0.64 11.60
N ILE A 129 0.71 -1.90 11.99
CA ILE A 129 1.24 -3.05 11.26
C ILE A 129 0.72 -3.11 9.81
N ALA A 130 -0.53 -2.71 9.59
CA ALA A 130 -1.12 -2.67 8.25
C ALA A 130 -0.41 -1.64 7.34
N ALA A 131 -0.04 -0.48 7.89
CA ALA A 131 0.63 0.58 7.16
C ALA A 131 2.07 0.18 6.78
N VAL A 132 2.82 -0.37 7.75
CA VAL A 132 4.22 -0.79 7.52
C VAL A 132 4.32 -2.04 6.63
N THR A 133 3.38 -2.98 6.72
CA THR A 133 3.30 -4.11 5.78
C THR A 133 2.88 -3.68 4.37
N GLY A 134 2.00 -2.67 4.26
CA GLY A 134 1.71 -2.01 2.98
C GLY A 134 2.94 -1.37 2.35
N LEU A 135 3.77 -0.68 3.14
CA LEU A 135 5.06 -0.16 2.68
C LEU A 135 6.00 -1.29 2.22
N SER A 136 6.09 -2.38 2.99
CA SER A 136 6.89 -3.56 2.64
C SER A 136 6.52 -4.15 1.27
N LEU A 137 5.20 -4.26 0.98
CA LEU A 137 4.72 -4.69 -0.33
C LEU A 137 5.09 -3.68 -1.43
N ASN A 138 4.91 -2.38 -1.17
CA ASN A 138 5.29 -1.32 -2.13
C ASN A 138 6.78 -1.34 -2.47
N GLY A 139 7.64 -1.57 -1.47
CA GLY A 139 9.09 -1.74 -1.66
C GLY A 139 9.43 -2.98 -2.48
N THR A 140 8.71 -4.08 -2.27
CA THR A 140 8.88 -5.32 -3.04
C THR A 140 8.51 -5.09 -4.51
N LEU A 141 7.37 -4.46 -4.79
CA LEU A 141 6.94 -4.15 -6.15
C LEU A 141 7.89 -3.17 -6.85
N THR A 142 8.44 -2.20 -6.11
CA THR A 142 9.47 -1.27 -6.61
C THR A 142 10.73 -2.02 -7.03
N ALA A 143 11.23 -2.92 -6.18
CA ALA A 143 12.40 -3.74 -6.47
C ALA A 143 12.16 -4.60 -7.72
N LEU A 144 10.98 -5.24 -7.81
CA LEU A 144 10.58 -6.02 -8.98
C LEU A 144 10.56 -5.18 -10.27
N SER A 145 9.92 -4.01 -10.25
CA SER A 145 9.81 -3.15 -11.45
C SER A 145 11.15 -2.55 -11.89
N THR A 146 12.12 -2.46 -10.97
CA THR A 146 13.45 -1.89 -11.24
C THR A 146 14.53 -2.96 -11.44
N GLY A 147 14.18 -4.25 -11.32
CA GLY A 147 15.14 -5.35 -11.37
C GLY A 147 16.17 -5.35 -10.25
N ARG A 148 15.92 -4.62 -9.15
CA ARG A 148 16.85 -4.49 -8.02
C ARG A 148 16.54 -5.53 -6.95
N ALA A 149 17.53 -5.83 -6.12
CA ALA A 149 17.32 -6.64 -4.92
C ALA A 149 16.44 -5.88 -3.89
N THR A 150 15.67 -6.64 -3.11
CA THR A 150 14.88 -6.08 -2.01
C THR A 150 15.77 -5.72 -0.82
N ASP A 151 15.43 -4.62 -0.14
CA ASP A 151 16.11 -4.21 1.09
C ASP A 151 15.76 -5.20 2.23
N ILE A 152 16.75 -5.56 3.05
CA ILE A 152 16.58 -6.50 4.18
C ILE A 152 15.48 -6.05 5.15
N ILE A 153 15.23 -4.74 5.24
CA ILE A 153 14.16 -4.17 6.09
C ILE A 153 12.78 -4.74 5.73
N ILE A 154 12.53 -5.10 4.46
CA ILE A 154 11.28 -5.72 4.00
C ILE A 154 11.07 -7.08 4.69
N ARG A 155 12.14 -7.88 4.81
CA ARG A 155 12.09 -9.17 5.52
C ARG A 155 11.92 -8.98 7.02
N GLN A 156 12.58 -7.96 7.60
CA GLN A 156 12.43 -7.64 9.02
C GLN A 156 11.01 -7.20 9.36
N ILE A 157 10.41 -6.30 8.57
CA ILE A 157 9.01 -5.88 8.72
C ILE A 157 8.07 -7.09 8.66
N ARG A 158 8.29 -7.98 7.68
CA ARG A 158 7.46 -9.18 7.53
C ARG A 158 7.62 -10.12 8.72
N HIS A 159 8.83 -10.30 9.24
CA HIS A 159 9.05 -11.10 10.45
C HIS A 159 8.31 -10.52 11.66
N HIS A 160 8.46 -9.23 11.93
CA HIS A 160 7.73 -8.55 13.01
C HIS A 160 6.21 -8.69 12.88
N ALA A 161 5.70 -8.56 11.65
CA ALA A 161 4.29 -8.67 11.37
C ALA A 161 3.68 -10.06 11.64
N THR A 162 4.46 -11.13 11.77
CA THR A 162 3.93 -12.46 12.16
C THR A 162 3.34 -12.47 13.57
N GLN A 163 3.70 -11.49 14.42
CA GLN A 163 3.15 -11.36 15.77
C GLN A 163 1.70 -10.82 15.77
N PHE A 164 1.27 -10.16 14.68
CA PHE A 164 0.01 -9.42 14.63
C PHE A 164 -0.94 -9.91 13.53
N LEU A 165 -0.44 -10.63 12.54
CA LEU A 165 -1.18 -11.04 11.36
C LEU A 165 -1.29 -12.56 11.28
N ASP A 166 -2.43 -13.03 10.77
CA ASP A 166 -2.64 -14.44 10.47
C ASP A 166 -1.74 -14.88 9.30
N THR A 167 -0.73 -15.69 9.59
CA THR A 167 0.19 -16.20 8.57
C THR A 167 -0.41 -17.29 7.69
N SER A 168 -1.59 -17.80 8.04
CA SER A 168 -2.33 -18.77 7.23
C SER A 168 -3.13 -18.11 6.10
N ASP A 169 -3.39 -16.80 6.20
CA ASP A 169 -4.11 -15.99 5.21
C ASP A 169 -3.47 -16.11 3.81
N PRO A 170 -4.26 -16.45 2.77
CA PRO A 170 -3.75 -16.57 1.40
C PRO A 170 -3.07 -15.30 0.86
N LYS A 171 -3.54 -14.11 1.24
CA LYS A 171 -2.92 -12.82 0.91
C LYS A 171 -1.56 -12.67 1.61
N TRP A 172 -1.44 -13.11 2.86
CA TRP A 172 -0.15 -13.14 3.54
C TRP A 172 0.83 -14.02 2.78
N LYS A 173 0.44 -15.25 2.43
CA LYS A 173 1.29 -16.19 1.68
C LYS A 173 1.68 -15.62 0.30
N LEU A 174 0.72 -15.08 -0.44
CA LEU A 174 0.94 -14.52 -1.79
C LEU A 174 1.98 -13.39 -1.75
N THR A 175 1.82 -12.44 -0.83
CA THR A 175 2.79 -11.33 -0.69
C THR A 175 4.19 -11.81 -0.30
N GLY A 176 4.30 -12.94 0.41
CA GLY A 176 5.57 -13.61 0.68
C GLY A 176 6.20 -14.21 -0.58
N LEU A 177 5.40 -14.90 -1.42
CA LEU A 177 5.89 -15.44 -2.68
C LEU A 177 6.31 -14.35 -3.67
N ILE A 178 5.62 -13.20 -3.69
CA ILE A 178 6.03 -12.05 -4.50
C ILE A 178 7.42 -11.56 -4.08
N LEU A 179 7.71 -11.53 -2.77
CA LEU A 179 9.04 -11.18 -2.26
C LEU A 179 10.11 -12.19 -2.71
N GLU A 180 9.82 -13.49 -2.65
CA GLU A 180 10.75 -14.53 -3.13
C GLU A 180 10.97 -14.48 -4.65
N ALA A 181 9.90 -14.30 -5.42
CA ALA A 181 9.96 -14.13 -6.87
C ALA A 181 10.77 -12.89 -7.25
N THR A 182 10.61 -11.78 -6.52
CA THR A 182 11.42 -10.57 -6.71
C THR A 182 12.90 -10.83 -6.46
N GLY A 183 13.23 -11.54 -5.37
CA GLY A 183 14.60 -11.93 -5.08
C GLY A 183 15.20 -12.85 -6.15
N LEU A 184 14.41 -13.81 -6.65
CA LEU A 184 14.81 -14.68 -7.75
C LEU A 184 15.07 -13.88 -9.03
N ALA A 185 14.16 -12.98 -9.42
CA ALA A 185 14.29 -12.15 -10.61
C ALA A 185 15.58 -11.31 -10.58
N ALA A 186 15.89 -10.68 -9.43
CA ALA A 186 17.14 -9.96 -9.25
C ALA A 186 18.37 -10.88 -9.39
N SER A 187 18.35 -12.06 -8.75
CA SER A 187 19.44 -13.04 -8.88
C SER A 187 19.66 -13.50 -10.32
N VAL A 188 18.58 -13.72 -11.08
CA VAL A 188 18.65 -14.09 -12.50
C VAL A 188 19.27 -12.96 -13.31
N LEU A 189 18.79 -11.73 -13.13
CA LEU A 189 19.25 -10.56 -13.87
C LEU A 189 20.73 -10.27 -13.63
N HIS A 190 21.20 -10.44 -12.40
CA HIS A 190 22.60 -10.21 -12.01
C HIS A 190 23.50 -11.43 -12.21
N GLY A 191 22.97 -12.56 -12.70
CA GLY A 191 23.76 -13.76 -12.96
C GLY A 191 24.36 -14.41 -11.72
N THR A 192 23.74 -14.23 -10.55
CA THR A 192 24.28 -14.71 -9.26
C THR A 192 23.87 -16.14 -8.90
N ILE A 193 23.12 -16.81 -9.78
CA ILE A 193 22.64 -18.18 -9.60
C ILE A 193 22.81 -19.00 -10.90
N THR A 194 23.04 -20.30 -10.73
CA THR A 194 23.20 -21.29 -11.80
C THR A 194 21.86 -21.61 -12.49
N SER A 195 21.91 -22.20 -13.69
CA SER A 195 20.70 -22.64 -14.39
C SER A 195 19.89 -23.68 -13.61
N ALA A 196 20.55 -24.57 -12.88
CA ALA A 196 19.89 -25.56 -12.03
C ALA A 196 19.11 -24.89 -10.88
N GLU A 197 19.71 -23.90 -10.22
CA GLU A 197 19.04 -23.12 -9.17
C GLU A 197 17.87 -22.31 -9.73
N LYS A 198 18.00 -21.73 -10.93
CA LYS A 198 16.89 -21.03 -11.61
C LYS A 198 15.69 -21.95 -11.79
N ILE A 199 15.90 -23.14 -12.37
CA ILE A 199 14.81 -24.11 -12.63
C ILE A 199 14.19 -24.55 -11.31
N SER A 200 15.02 -24.95 -10.34
CA SER A 200 14.55 -25.43 -9.03
C SER A 200 13.70 -24.39 -8.30
N ARG A 201 14.15 -23.12 -8.24
CA ARG A 201 13.42 -22.04 -7.58
C ARG A 201 12.15 -21.62 -8.31
N ASN A 202 12.12 -21.66 -9.64
CA ASN A 202 10.88 -21.41 -10.40
C ASN A 202 9.85 -22.51 -10.15
N ASN A 203 10.26 -23.79 -10.21
CA ASN A 203 9.36 -24.91 -9.92
C ASN A 203 8.77 -24.84 -8.52
N TYR A 204 9.57 -24.43 -7.53
CA TYR A 204 9.09 -24.17 -6.17
C TYR A 204 8.02 -23.07 -6.15
N LEU A 205 8.30 -21.91 -6.76
CA LEU A 205 7.33 -20.79 -6.80
C LEU A 205 6.02 -21.18 -7.50
N ASP A 206 6.08 -21.91 -8.61
CA ASP A 206 4.89 -22.38 -9.34
C ASP A 206 4.05 -23.34 -8.50
N THR A 207 4.71 -24.25 -7.77
CA THR A 207 4.04 -25.20 -6.85
C THR A 207 3.31 -24.45 -5.74
N GLU A 208 3.99 -23.50 -5.09
CA GLU A 208 3.42 -22.73 -3.98
C GLU A 208 2.29 -21.79 -4.45
N LEU A 209 2.43 -21.17 -5.64
CA LEU A 209 1.36 -20.35 -6.22
C LEU A 209 0.11 -21.18 -6.52
N THR A 210 0.29 -22.41 -7.02
CA THR A 210 -0.83 -23.34 -7.26
C THR A 210 -1.53 -23.68 -5.94
N ALA A 211 -0.78 -24.02 -4.89
CA ALA A 211 -1.33 -24.32 -3.57
C ALA A 211 -2.09 -23.12 -2.96
N ILE A 212 -1.62 -21.88 -3.17
CA ILE A 212 -2.35 -20.68 -2.78
C ILE A 212 -3.65 -20.54 -3.58
N ALA A 213 -3.60 -20.72 -4.90
CA ALA A 213 -4.80 -20.60 -5.74
C ALA A 213 -5.90 -21.57 -5.30
N ASP A 214 -5.54 -22.81 -4.97
CA ASP A 214 -6.49 -23.82 -4.50
C ASP A 214 -7.09 -23.46 -3.13
N SER A 215 -6.27 -22.94 -2.20
CA SER A 215 -6.72 -22.58 -0.85
C SER A 215 -7.43 -21.23 -0.75
N ALA A 216 -7.19 -20.31 -1.69
CA ALA A 216 -7.77 -18.97 -1.70
C ALA A 216 -9.17 -18.91 -2.30
N SER A 217 -9.60 -19.97 -3.00
CA SER A 217 -10.85 -20.01 -3.76
C SER A 217 -12.09 -19.50 -2.99
N PRO A 218 -12.32 -19.85 -1.71
CA PRO A 218 -13.47 -19.32 -0.96
C PRO A 218 -13.37 -17.82 -0.64
N PHE A 219 -12.16 -17.27 -0.51
CA PHE A 219 -11.90 -15.90 -0.06
C PHE A 219 -11.77 -14.88 -1.20
N TRP A 220 -11.43 -15.34 -2.41
CA TRP A 220 -11.19 -14.49 -3.58
C TRP A 220 -12.30 -14.56 -4.64
N THR A 221 -13.39 -15.26 -4.35
CA THR A 221 -14.60 -15.17 -5.19
C THR A 221 -15.18 -13.77 -5.10
N TYR A 222 -15.49 -13.19 -6.26
CA TYR A 222 -16.15 -11.89 -6.36
C TYR A 222 -17.42 -12.02 -7.21
N ILE A 223 -18.42 -11.19 -6.91
CA ILE A 223 -19.64 -11.08 -7.70
C ILE A 223 -19.49 -9.83 -8.56
N SER A 224 -19.46 -10.01 -9.89
CA SER A 224 -19.50 -8.89 -10.82
C SER A 224 -20.92 -8.36 -10.93
N HIS A 225 -21.14 -7.09 -10.58
CA HIS A 225 -22.41 -6.41 -10.88
C HIS A 225 -22.28 -5.60 -12.17
N PRO A 226 -23.18 -5.77 -13.16
CA PRO A 226 -23.22 -4.91 -14.32
C PRO A 226 -23.57 -3.47 -13.91
N PHE A 227 -22.84 -2.49 -14.43
CA PHE A 227 -23.18 -1.08 -14.24
C PHE A 227 -24.57 -0.78 -14.82
N PRO A 228 -25.45 -0.06 -14.11
CA PRO A 228 -26.67 0.47 -14.72
C PRO A 228 -26.29 1.43 -15.86
N ASN A 229 -26.81 1.18 -17.07
CA ASN A 229 -26.56 1.94 -18.31
C ASN A 229 -25.16 1.83 -18.95
N ALA A 230 -24.48 0.68 -18.85
CA ALA A 230 -23.28 0.44 -19.67
C ALA A 230 -23.63 0.32 -21.17
N ASP A 231 -22.96 1.10 -22.03
CA ASP A 231 -22.99 0.93 -23.48
C ASP A 231 -22.47 -0.48 -23.84
N PRO A 232 -23.25 -1.30 -24.56
CA PRO A 232 -22.88 -2.67 -24.89
C PRO A 232 -21.58 -2.79 -25.70
N ASN A 233 -21.00 -1.70 -26.20
CA ASN A 233 -19.73 -1.75 -26.95
C ASN A 233 -18.46 -1.46 -26.10
N LEU A 234 -18.59 -1.20 -24.79
CA LEU A 234 -17.47 -0.85 -23.90
C LEU A 234 -17.26 -1.89 -22.79
N HIS A 235 -17.07 -3.16 -23.16
CA HIS A 235 -16.97 -4.28 -22.22
C HIS A 235 -15.80 -4.24 -21.21
N HIS A 236 -14.81 -3.35 -21.38
CA HIS A 236 -13.61 -3.31 -20.51
C HIS A 236 -13.61 -2.24 -19.42
N LEU A 237 -14.61 -1.36 -19.34
CA LEU A 237 -14.61 -0.23 -18.39
C LEU A 237 -15.78 -0.21 -17.39
N SER A 238 -16.61 -1.26 -17.34
CA SER A 238 -17.88 -1.26 -16.60
C SER A 238 -17.95 -2.27 -15.46
N LEU A 239 -16.82 -2.62 -14.83
CA LEU A 239 -16.78 -3.54 -13.69
C LEU A 239 -16.31 -2.82 -12.43
N THR A 240 -17.22 -2.60 -11.48
CA THR A 240 -16.82 -2.29 -10.09
C THR A 240 -16.56 -3.60 -9.36
N HIS A 241 -15.36 -3.73 -8.81
CA HIS A 241 -14.98 -4.87 -8.00
C HIS A 241 -15.34 -4.55 -6.55
N ARG A 242 -16.25 -5.32 -5.96
CA ARG A 242 -16.54 -5.26 -4.53
C ARG A 242 -16.10 -6.57 -3.91
N SER A 243 -15.20 -6.52 -2.93
CA SER A 243 -14.90 -7.69 -2.11
C SER A 243 -16.16 -8.14 -1.36
N PRO A 244 -16.36 -9.44 -1.10
CA PRO A 244 -17.50 -9.89 -0.32
C PRO A 244 -17.46 -9.22 1.06
N ASN A 245 -18.60 -8.67 1.49
CA ASN A 245 -18.81 -8.29 2.89
C ASN A 245 -18.51 -9.53 3.75
N VAL A 246 -17.56 -9.43 4.67
CA VAL A 246 -17.62 -10.26 5.87
C VAL A 246 -18.82 -9.73 6.63
N GLU A 247 -19.97 -10.40 6.53
CA GLU A 247 -21.14 -10.08 7.34
C GLU A 247 -20.74 -10.13 8.81
N HIS A 248 -20.75 -8.98 9.47
CA HIS A 248 -20.75 -8.96 10.93
C HIS A 248 -22.14 -9.40 11.40
N PRO A 249 -22.26 -10.30 12.38
CA PRO A 249 -23.55 -10.62 12.98
C PRO A 249 -24.17 -9.34 13.55
N PRO A 250 -25.50 -9.17 13.46
CA PRO A 250 -26.18 -7.98 13.99
C PRO A 250 -25.92 -7.86 15.50
N PRO A 251 -25.81 -6.63 16.03
CA PRO A 251 -25.69 -6.42 17.47
C PRO A 251 -26.92 -6.98 18.18
N ASN A 252 -26.70 -7.62 19.33
CA ASN A 252 -27.77 -8.13 20.18
C ASN A 252 -28.77 -7.01 20.52
N PRO A 253 -30.09 -7.28 20.49
CA PRO A 253 -31.06 -6.30 20.94
C PRO A 253 -30.83 -5.96 22.41
N ASP A 254 -30.89 -4.66 22.72
CA ASP A 254 -30.75 -4.15 24.08
C ASP A 254 -31.78 -4.80 25.02
N PRO A 255 -31.41 -5.05 26.30
CA PRO A 255 -32.33 -5.61 27.26
C PRO A 255 -33.49 -4.63 27.54
N PRO A 256 -34.72 -5.15 27.73
CA PRO A 256 -35.89 -4.31 27.95
C PRO A 256 -35.77 -3.51 29.25
N LEU A 257 -36.22 -2.25 29.19
CA LEU A 257 -36.33 -1.30 30.29
C LEU A 257 -37.18 -1.82 31.46
#